data_AF-A0A7Y5RNV0-F1
#
_entry.id   AF-A0A7Y5RNV0-F1
#
_cell.length_a   1.000
_cell.length_b   1.000
_cell.length_c   1.000
_cell.angle_alpha   90.00
_cell.angle_beta   90.00
_cell.angle_gamma   90.00
#
_symmetry.space_group_name_H-M   'P 1'
#
loop_
_entity.id
_entity.type
_entity.pdbx_description
1 polymer ?
#
loop_
_entity_poly.entity_id
_entity_poly.type
_entity_poly.pdbx_seq_one_letter_code
_entity_poly.pdbx_strand_id
1 'polypeptide(L)'
;MEQRPIRKPWSKFPEHDRSAPRVNRAIRVREVFLIDEKGENVGNVPTDVAQRRADEAGLDLVEVNPAARPPVCKIINYGKYKYSLQ
;
A
#
# COMPACT_ATOMS: atom_id res chain seq x y z
N MET A 1 -51.99 0.78 -8.73
CA MET A 1 -51.35 1.87 -7.97
C MET A 1 -49.88 1.56 -7.88
N GLU A 2 -49.11 2.17 -8.78
CA GLU A 2 -47.67 2.07 -8.97
C GLU A 2 -46.92 2.63 -7.74
N GLN A 3 -46.21 1.79 -6.98
CA GLN A 3 -45.22 2.28 -6.03
C GLN A 3 -43.84 2.16 -6.67
N ARG A 4 -43.39 3.29 -7.22
CA ARG A 4 -42.14 3.48 -7.95
C ARG A 4 -40.94 3.22 -6.99
N PRO A 5 -39.93 2.43 -7.37
CA PRO A 5 -38.74 2.26 -6.55
C PRO A 5 -37.96 3.58 -6.44
N ILE A 6 -37.62 3.97 -5.22
CA ILE A 6 -36.90 5.21 -4.91
C ILE A 6 -35.42 5.06 -5.32
N ARG A 7 -35.12 5.55 -6.52
CA ARG A 7 -33.84 6.13 -7.01
C ARG A 7 -32.51 5.52 -6.51
N LYS A 8 -31.86 4.73 -7.36
CA LYS A 8 -30.39 4.77 -7.54
C LYS A 8 -30.12 5.77 -8.67
N PRO A 9 -29.15 6.70 -8.62
CA PRO A 9 -27.72 6.30 -8.75
C PRO A 9 -26.70 7.33 -8.20
N TRP A 10 -25.78 6.95 -7.31
CA TRP A 10 -24.49 7.62 -7.07
C TRP A 10 -23.73 6.71 -6.10
N SER A 11 -22.55 6.17 -6.40
CA SER A 11 -21.33 6.86 -6.77
C SER A 11 -20.47 5.97 -7.67
N LYS A 12 -20.02 6.47 -8.83
CA LYS A 12 -19.07 5.78 -9.73
C LYS A 12 -17.61 5.83 -9.22
N PHE A 13 -17.41 6.02 -7.92
CA PHE A 13 -16.10 5.95 -7.31
C PHE A 13 -16.05 4.65 -6.55
N PRO A 14 -15.14 3.70 -6.89
CA PRO A 14 -14.95 2.55 -6.02
C PRO A 14 -14.68 3.11 -4.63
N GLU A 15 -15.49 2.67 -3.67
CA GLU A 15 -15.19 2.86 -2.25
C GLU A 15 -13.70 2.60 -2.09
N HIS A 16 -12.96 3.57 -1.56
CA HIS A 16 -11.52 3.46 -1.38
C HIS A 16 -11.28 2.14 -0.68
N ASP A 17 -10.81 1.13 -1.41
CA ASP A 17 -10.80 -0.24 -0.95
C ASP A 17 -9.90 -0.25 0.28
N ARG A 18 -10.52 -0.30 1.48
CA ARG A 18 -9.80 -0.25 2.75
C ARG A 18 -8.90 -1.49 2.91
N SER A 19 -9.02 -2.46 2.01
CA SER A 19 -8.22 -3.68 1.95
C SER A 19 -6.92 -3.51 1.16
N ALA A 20 -6.79 -2.49 0.31
CA ALA A 20 -5.59 -2.35 -0.52
C ALA A 20 -4.37 -1.87 0.31
N PRO A 21 -3.20 -2.52 0.17
CA PRO A 21 -2.00 -2.10 0.89
C PRO A 21 -1.53 -0.72 0.43
N ARG A 22 -1.05 0.09 1.37
CA ARG A 22 -0.51 1.43 1.07
C ARG A 22 0.83 1.29 0.36
N VAL A 23 1.07 2.16 -0.62
CA VAL A 23 2.30 2.14 -1.42
C VAL A 23 2.94 3.51 -1.57
N ASN A 24 4.27 3.55 -1.64
CA ASN A 24 5.06 4.74 -1.95
C ASN A 24 4.62 5.94 -1.11
N ARG A 25 4.17 7.02 -1.76
CA ARG A 25 3.73 8.28 -1.14
C ARG A 25 2.43 8.15 -0.32
N ALA A 26 1.70 7.04 -0.42
CA ALA A 26 0.55 6.75 0.44
C ALA A 26 0.98 6.35 1.86
N ILE A 27 2.24 5.92 2.05
CA ILE A 27 2.84 5.64 3.35
C ILE A 27 3.26 6.98 3.98
N ARG A 28 2.52 7.43 5.00
CA ARG A 28 2.67 8.75 5.64
C ARG A 28 3.25 8.71 7.04
N VAL A 29 3.67 7.54 7.52
CA VAL A 29 4.33 7.41 8.82
C VAL A 29 5.74 8.00 8.77
N ARG A 30 6.33 8.28 9.93
CA ARG A 30 7.69 8.83 10.00
C ARG A 30 8.73 7.75 9.73
N GLU A 31 8.53 6.59 10.32
CA GLU A 31 9.47 5.47 10.29
C GLU A 31 8.75 4.18 9.91
N VAL A 32 9.49 3.29 9.25
CA VAL A 32 9.03 1.98 8.79
C VAL A 32 10.09 0.93 9.09
N PHE A 33 9.65 -0.30 9.34
CA PHE A 33 10.55 -1.45 9.30
C PHE A 33 10.72 -1.87 7.85
N LEU A 34 11.92 -1.71 7.29
CA LEU A 34 12.21 -1.94 5.89
C LEU A 34 12.81 -3.34 5.65
N ILE A 35 12.28 -4.00 4.63
CA ILE A 35 12.85 -5.18 3.99
C ILE A 35 13.13 -4.79 2.53
N ASP A 36 14.34 -5.06 2.06
CA ASP A 36 14.77 -4.66 0.72
C ASP A 36 14.22 -5.58 -0.39
N GLU A 37 14.64 -5.33 -1.62
CA GLU A 37 14.23 -6.08 -2.81
C GLU A 37 14.78 -7.52 -2.87
N LYS A 38 15.84 -7.80 -2.11
CA LYS A 38 16.44 -9.12 -1.97
C LYS A 38 15.81 -9.94 -0.85
N GLY A 39 14.95 -9.30 -0.05
CA GLY A 39 14.32 -9.90 1.12
C GLY A 39 15.17 -9.79 2.38
N GLU A 40 16.23 -8.98 2.37
CA GLU A 40 17.06 -8.73 3.55
C GLU A 40 16.41 -7.69 4.48
N ASN A 41 16.53 -7.93 5.78
CA ASN A 41 15.99 -7.03 6.79
C ASN A 41 16.95 -5.85 6.98
N VAL A 42 16.55 -4.67 6.52
CA VAL A 42 17.29 -3.42 6.73
C VAL A 42 17.06 -2.88 8.15
N GLY A 43 15.88 -3.15 8.73
CA GLY A 43 15.50 -2.71 10.07
C GLY A 43 14.67 -1.44 10.07
N ASN A 44 14.63 -0.72 11.20
CA ASN A 44 13.88 0.54 11.31
C ASN A 44 14.62 1.66 10.57
N VAL A 45 13.94 2.30 9.62
CA VAL A 45 14.47 3.44 8.85
C VAL A 45 13.40 4.52 8.65
N PRO A 46 13.82 5.77 8.40
CA PRO A 46 12.90 6.82 7.96
C PRO A 46 12.18 6.45 6.66
N THR A 47 10.92 6.85 6.55
CA THR A 47 10.08 6.51 5.38
C THR A 47 10.62 7.11 4.09
N ASP A 48 11.23 8.30 4.15
CA ASP A 48 11.89 8.95 3.01
C ASP A 48 13.09 8.13 2.50
N VAL A 49 13.89 7.54 3.41
CA VAL A 49 15.00 6.66 3.05
C VAL A 49 14.47 5.39 2.39
N ALA A 50 13.40 4.80 2.94
CA ALA A 50 12.76 3.63 2.33
C ALA A 50 12.20 3.93 0.93
N GLN A 51 11.56 5.08 0.74
CA GLN A 51 11.04 5.52 -0.56
C GLN A 51 12.17 5.72 -1.57
N ARG A 52 13.27 6.38 -1.16
CA ARG A 52 14.45 6.55 -2.03
C ARG A 52 15.05 5.22 -2.46
N ARG A 53 15.20 4.26 -1.54
CA ARG A 53 15.74 2.93 -1.89
C ARG A 53 14.85 2.19 -2.87
N ALA A 54 13.53 2.29 -2.72
CA ALA A 54 12.60 1.71 -3.67
C ALA A 54 12.73 2.36 -5.06
N ASP A 55 12.86 3.69 -5.12
CA ASP A 55 13.10 4.45 -6.36
C ASP A 55 14.43 4.07 -7.03
N GLU A 56 15.52 3.99 -6.26
CA GLU A 56 16.85 3.57 -6.71
C GLU A 56 16.84 2.13 -7.27
N ALA A 57 16.00 1.25 -6.71
CA ALA A 57 15.80 -0.12 -7.19
C ALA A 57 14.82 -0.22 -8.38
N GLY A 58 14.11 0.86 -8.74
CA GLY A 58 13.05 0.85 -9.76
C GLY A 58 11.83 0.00 -9.36
N LEU A 59 11.56 -0.10 -8.06
CA LEU A 59 10.48 -0.90 -7.47
C LEU A 59 9.55 -0.03 -6.60
N ASP A 60 8.51 -0.63 -6.02
CA ASP A 60 7.58 0.07 -5.15
C ASP A 60 7.87 -0.26 -3.68
N LEU A 61 7.72 0.74 -2.82
CA LEU A 61 7.64 0.54 -1.38
C LEU A 61 6.20 0.15 -1.02
N VAL A 62 5.98 -1.08 -0.57
CA VAL A 62 4.64 -1.61 -0.24
C VAL A 62 4.55 -1.88 1.25
N GLU A 63 3.53 -1.33 1.91
CA GLU A 63 3.19 -1.62 3.30
C GLU A 63 2.52 -2.99 3.37
N VAL A 64 3.24 -3.99 3.87
CA VAL A 64 2.76 -5.38 3.94
C VAL A 64 2.16 -5.74 5.29
N ASN A 65 2.53 -5.01 6.36
CA ASN A 65 1.94 -5.18 7.67
C ASN A 65 1.71 -3.82 8.34
N PRO A 66 0.49 -3.26 8.22
CA PRO A 66 0.13 -2.00 8.86
C PRO A 66 -0.09 -2.12 10.38
N ALA A 67 -0.26 -3.33 10.93
CA ALA A 67 -0.52 -3.54 12.35
C ALA A 67 0.76 -3.46 13.21
N ALA A 68 1.94 -3.58 12.59
CA ALA A 68 3.22 -3.47 13.28
C ALA A 68 3.54 -2.02 13.70
N ARG A 69 4.37 -1.87 14.74
CA ARG A 69 4.88 -0.57 15.22
C ARG A 69 6.41 -0.64 15.34
N PRO A 70 7.18 -0.13 14.37
CA PRO A 70 6.75 0.58 13.15
C PRO A 70 6.11 -0.35 12.09
N PRO A 71 5.29 0.18 11.16
CA PRO A 71 4.71 -0.62 10.06
C PRO A 71 5.79 -1.28 9.22
N VAL A 72 5.54 -2.51 8.76
CA VAL A 72 6.51 -3.24 7.93
C VAL A 72 6.27 -2.93 6.45
N CYS A 73 7.31 -2.44 5.80
CA CYS A 73 7.32 -2.14 4.38
C CYS A 73 8.35 -3.01 3.65
N LYS A 74 8.00 -3.48 2.45
CA LYS A 74 8.87 -4.25 1.56
C LYS A 74 9.10 -3.49 0.26
N ILE A 75 10.30 -3.54 -0.29
CA ILE A 75 10.60 -3.06 -1.64
C ILE A 75 10.27 -4.18 -2.63
N ILE A 76 9.18 -4.07 -3.36
CA ILE A 76 8.69 -5.10 -4.29
C ILE A 76 7.93 -4.47 -5.46
N ASN A 77 7.69 -5.24 -6.53
CA ASN A 77 6.83 -4.77 -7.62
C ASN A 77 5.35 -4.85 -7.20
N TYR A 78 4.69 -3.69 -7.04
CA TYR A 78 3.30 -3.66 -6.56
C TYR A 78 2.32 -4.30 -7.55
N GLY A 79 2.56 -4.14 -8.86
CA GLY A 79 1.71 -4.73 -9.91
C GLY A 79 1.65 -6.26 -9.81
N LYS A 80 2.80 -6.92 -9.65
CA LYS A 80 2.87 -8.37 -9.40
C LYS A 80 2.26 -8.76 -8.06
N TYR A 81 2.53 -7.98 -7.01
CA TYR A 81 2.02 -8.26 -5.67
C TYR A 81 0.48 -8.22 -5.61
N LYS A 82 -0.14 -7.22 -6.24
CA LYS A 82 -1.60 -7.10 -6.31
C LYS A 82 -2.26 -8.29 -7.03
N TYR A 83 -1.64 -8.81 -8.10
CA TYR A 83 -2.15 -9.99 -8.80
C TYR A 83 -2.10 -11.24 -7.93
N SER A 84 -1.10 -11.37 -7.05
CA SER A 84 -0.99 -12.52 -6.14
C SER A 84 -2.05 -12.53 -5.02
N LEU A 85 -2.71 -11.40 -4.75
CA LEU A 85 -3.74 -11.26 -3.72
C LEU A 85 -5.16 -11.49 -4.26
N GLN A 86 -5.31 -11.73 -5.57
CA GLN A 86 -6.58 -11.89 -6.27
C GLN A 86 -6.77 -13.35 -6.72
#